data_AF-A0ABD7XA92-F1
#
_entry.id   AF-A0ABD7XA92-F1
#
_cell.length_a   1.000
_cell.length_b   1.000
_cell.length_c   1.000
_cell.angle_alpha   90.00
_cell.angle_beta   90.00
_cell.angle_gamma   90.00
#
_symmetry.space_group_name_H-M   'P 1'
#
loop_
_entity.id
_entity.type
_entity.pdbx_description
1 polymer ?
#
loop_
_entity_poly.entity_id
_entity_poly.type
_entity_poly.pdbx_seq_one_letter_code
_entity_poly.pdbx_strand_id
1 'polypeptide(L)'
;MTKKLSKLKCYGLECVEKNIKWNRADLNKFSGKNYCPKHYKEKIHEENERKASYRKIAKALGIGYPTPLMMRQIKEYHDNGYEYSLIADAVEYGLTMNDYGNFNKFGIAFFRTYIDEVRELNSQRPVERKPIVKRTVKFVPGKGPKKPGLFGKEWDIEKELGDLEDDGADFYKGE
;
A
#
# COMPACT_ATOMS: atom_id res chain seq x y z
N MET A 1 15.70 -33.20 24.07
CA MET A 1 14.38 -33.26 23.39
C MET A 1 14.35 -32.25 22.26
N THR A 2 14.55 -32.68 21.01
CA THR A 2 14.42 -31.80 19.84
C THR A 2 12.93 -31.54 19.60
N LYS A 3 12.46 -30.34 19.95
CA LYS A 3 11.10 -29.88 19.65
C LYS A 3 10.92 -29.94 18.13
N LYS A 4 10.10 -30.86 17.63
CA LYS A 4 9.73 -30.93 16.21
C LYS A 4 9.07 -29.60 15.85
N LEU A 5 9.78 -28.74 15.13
CA LEU A 5 9.25 -27.47 14.63
C LEU A 5 8.10 -27.81 13.67
N SER A 6 6.88 -27.49 14.06
CA SER A 6 5.72 -27.69 13.18
C SER A 6 5.84 -26.73 12.01
N LYS A 7 6.02 -27.28 10.81
CA LYS A 7 6.00 -26.51 9.58
C LYS A 7 4.56 -26.09 9.28
N LEU A 8 4.34 -24.80 9.07
CA LEU A 8 3.03 -24.20 8.82
C LEU A 8 2.94 -23.70 7.37
N LYS A 9 1.71 -23.61 6.85
CA LYS A 9 1.46 -23.07 5.51
C LYS A 9 1.48 -21.54 5.52
N CYS A 10 2.05 -20.95 4.48
CA CYS A 10 1.85 -19.55 4.12
C CYS A 10 0.60 -19.43 3.24
N TYR A 11 -0.20 -18.38 3.42
CA TYR A 11 -1.43 -18.11 2.66
C TYR A 11 -1.22 -17.13 1.49
N GLY A 12 0.04 -16.83 1.13
CA GLY A 12 0.38 -16.10 -0.08
C GLY A 12 0.23 -16.98 -1.32
N LEU A 13 -0.20 -16.39 -2.45
CA LEU A 13 -0.67 -17.12 -3.63
C LEU A 13 0.43 -18.05 -4.19
N GLU A 14 1.64 -17.53 -4.40
CA GLU A 14 2.80 -18.32 -4.86
C GLU A 14 3.16 -19.46 -3.90
N CYS A 15 3.10 -19.20 -2.58
CA CYS A 15 3.42 -20.21 -1.56
C CYS A 15 2.35 -21.30 -1.50
N VAL A 16 1.09 -20.97 -1.73
CA VAL A 16 -0.03 -21.93 -1.75
C VAL A 16 0.08 -22.82 -2.99
N GLU A 17 0.31 -22.25 -4.16
CA GLU A 17 0.48 -22.99 -5.43
C GLU A 17 1.68 -23.95 -5.37
N LYS A 18 2.82 -23.48 -4.85
CA LYS A 18 4.03 -24.29 -4.67
C LYS A 18 4.00 -25.17 -3.42
N ASN A 19 2.91 -25.14 -2.64
CA ASN A 19 2.73 -25.87 -1.38
C ASN A 19 3.90 -25.72 -0.39
N ILE A 20 4.49 -24.53 -0.34
CA ILE A 20 5.66 -24.22 0.50
C ILE A 20 5.25 -24.15 1.97
N LYS A 21 6.00 -24.84 2.82
CA LYS A 21 5.81 -24.81 4.28
C LYS A 21 7.01 -24.16 4.97
N TRP A 22 6.72 -23.27 5.90
CA TRP A 22 7.70 -22.46 6.62
C TRP A 22 7.78 -22.89 8.08
N ASN A 23 8.90 -22.60 8.75
CA ASN A 23 8.93 -22.76 10.20
C ASN A 23 8.02 -21.69 10.82
N ARG A 24 7.40 -22.04 11.95
CA ARG A 24 6.51 -21.12 12.67
C ARG A 24 7.19 -19.81 13.07
N ALA A 25 8.50 -19.82 13.32
CA ALA A 25 9.27 -18.63 13.68
C ALA A 25 9.41 -17.61 12.53
N ASP A 26 9.32 -18.10 11.28
CA ASP A 26 9.54 -17.29 10.07
C ASP A 26 8.22 -16.73 9.51
N LEU A 27 7.09 -16.97 10.19
CA LEU A 27 5.76 -16.57 9.74
C LEU A 27 5.19 -15.44 10.58
N ASN A 28 4.66 -14.44 9.91
CA ASN A 28 3.89 -13.36 10.50
C ASN A 28 2.39 -13.66 10.39
N LYS A 29 1.62 -13.26 11.40
CA LYS A 29 0.17 -13.40 11.38
C LYS A 29 -0.49 -12.11 10.92
N PHE A 30 -1.44 -12.25 10.00
CA PHE A 30 -2.34 -11.18 9.58
C PHE A 30 -3.76 -11.73 9.44
N SER A 31 -4.73 -11.09 10.12
CA SER A 31 -6.14 -11.49 10.09
C SER A 31 -6.38 -13.01 10.29
N GLY A 32 -5.70 -13.59 11.28
CA GLY A 32 -5.82 -15.02 11.62
C GLY A 32 -5.09 -16.00 10.68
N LYS A 33 -4.49 -15.52 9.57
CA LYS A 33 -3.71 -16.32 8.61
C LYS A 33 -2.22 -16.09 8.77
N ASN A 34 -1.41 -17.07 8.38
CA ASN A 34 0.05 -16.98 8.44
C ASN A 34 0.64 -16.63 7.06
N TYR A 35 1.62 -15.74 7.04
CA TYR A 35 2.30 -15.28 5.83
C TYR A 35 3.80 -15.27 6.05
N CYS A 36 4.59 -15.67 5.04
CA CYS A 36 6.04 -15.45 5.08
C CYS A 36 6.35 -13.96 4.94
N PRO A 37 7.59 -13.50 5.20
CA PRO A 37 7.91 -12.07 5.24
C PRO A 37 7.55 -11.33 3.94
N LYS A 38 7.81 -11.93 2.77
CA LYS A 38 7.43 -11.38 1.45
C LYS A 38 5.92 -11.12 1.36
N HIS A 39 5.11 -12.18 1.45
CA HIS A 39 3.65 -12.07 1.33
C HIS A 39 3.01 -11.27 2.47
N TYR A 40 3.64 -11.19 3.64
CA TYR A 40 3.19 -10.32 4.72
C TYR A 40 3.35 -8.85 4.35
N LYS A 41 4.51 -8.45 3.79
CA LYS A 41 4.72 -7.08 3.29
C LYS A 41 3.69 -6.71 2.22
N GLU A 42 3.49 -7.59 1.24
CA GLU A 42 2.48 -7.40 0.18
C GLU A 42 1.07 -7.21 0.77
N LYS A 43 0.66 -8.07 1.70
CA LYS A 43 -0.67 -7.96 2.31
C LYS A 43 -0.86 -6.71 3.15
N ILE A 44 0.18 -6.26 3.85
CA ILE A 44 0.15 -5.00 4.59
C ILE A 44 0.07 -3.81 3.63
N HIS A 45 0.82 -3.86 2.53
CA HIS A 45 0.77 -2.83 1.50
C HIS A 45 -0.63 -2.71 0.89
N GLU A 46 -1.19 -3.82 0.39
CA GLU A 46 -2.55 -3.88 -0.17
C GLU A 46 -3.61 -3.37 0.83
N GLU A 47 -3.51 -3.74 2.11
CA GLU A 47 -4.41 -3.25 3.16
C GLU A 47 -4.31 -1.72 3.34
N ASN A 48 -3.10 -1.18 3.29
CA ASN A 48 -2.86 0.25 3.44
C ASN A 48 -3.40 1.04 2.23
N GLU A 49 -3.19 0.54 1.02
CA GLU A 49 -3.74 1.13 -0.21
C GLU A 49 -5.27 1.12 -0.19
N ARG A 50 -5.87 -0.03 0.14
CA ARG A 50 -7.32 -0.15 0.28
C ARG A 50 -7.88 0.85 1.28
N LYS A 51 -7.26 0.97 2.46
CA LYS A 51 -7.65 1.94 3.50
C LYS A 51 -7.45 3.39 3.04
N ALA A 52 -6.41 3.68 2.27
CA ALA A 52 -6.20 5.00 1.71
C ALA A 52 -7.34 5.37 0.74
N SER A 53 -7.70 4.45 -0.16
CA SER A 53 -8.80 4.65 -1.10
C SER A 53 -10.16 4.78 -0.43
N TYR A 54 -10.43 3.98 0.61
CA TYR A 54 -11.66 4.13 1.40
C TYR A 54 -11.76 5.52 2.03
N ARG A 55 -10.66 6.05 2.58
CA ARG A 55 -10.64 7.40 3.15
C ARG A 55 -10.83 8.47 2.08
N LYS A 56 -10.21 8.30 0.90
CA LYS A 56 -10.34 9.25 -0.20
C LYS A 56 -11.78 9.30 -0.75
N ILE A 57 -12.39 8.14 -0.98
CA ILE A 57 -13.79 8.03 -1.41
C ILE A 57 -14.75 8.60 -0.35
N ALA A 58 -14.53 8.27 0.93
CA ALA A 58 -15.35 8.80 2.01
C ALA A 58 -15.29 10.34 2.08
N LYS A 59 -14.08 10.91 1.93
CA LYS A 59 -13.88 12.36 1.86
C LYS A 59 -14.60 12.98 0.66
N ALA A 60 -14.49 12.39 -0.52
CA ALA A 60 -15.14 12.89 -1.74
C ALA A 60 -16.68 12.90 -1.62
N LEU A 61 -17.24 11.90 -0.93
CA LEU A 61 -18.69 11.78 -0.70
C LEU A 61 -19.19 12.53 0.54
N GLY A 62 -18.30 13.14 1.33
CA GLY A 62 -18.68 13.81 2.58
C GLY A 62 -19.19 12.86 3.68
N ILE A 63 -18.79 11.58 3.65
CA ILE A 63 -19.22 10.55 4.63
C ILE A 63 -18.05 10.14 5.54
N GLY A 64 -18.37 9.57 6.71
CA GLY A 64 -17.35 9.10 7.65
C GLY A 64 -16.57 7.87 7.16
N TYR A 65 -17.24 6.97 6.44
CA TYR A 65 -16.64 5.75 5.89
C TYR A 65 -17.48 5.20 4.73
N PRO A 66 -16.91 4.47 3.75
CA PRO A 66 -17.70 3.88 2.67
C PRO A 66 -18.76 2.91 3.19
N THR A 67 -19.89 2.79 2.49
CA THR A 67 -20.92 1.81 2.85
C THR A 67 -20.48 0.39 2.49
N PRO A 68 -21.09 -0.68 3.06
CA PRO A 68 -20.77 -2.06 2.69
C PRO A 68 -20.93 -2.34 1.18
N LEU A 69 -21.91 -1.69 0.55
CA LEU A 69 -22.13 -1.77 -0.90
C LEU A 69 -20.93 -1.20 -1.67
N MET A 70 -20.44 -0.03 -1.27
CA MET A 70 -19.27 0.60 -1.88
C MET A 70 -18.02 -0.25 -1.67
N MET A 71 -17.80 -0.78 -0.47
CA MET A 71 -16.65 -1.65 -0.19
C MET A 71 -16.65 -2.89 -1.08
N ARG A 72 -17.84 -3.49 -1.30
CA ARG A 72 -17.99 -4.62 -2.21
C ARG A 72 -17.64 -4.23 -3.64
N GLN A 73 -18.11 -3.09 -4.13
CA GLN A 73 -17.82 -2.60 -5.49
C GLN A 73 -16.32 -2.28 -5.66
N ILE A 74 -15.70 -1.61 -4.70
CA ILE A 74 -14.25 -1.30 -4.73
C ILE A 74 -13.45 -2.61 -4.80
N LYS A 75 -13.83 -3.61 -4.00
CA LYS A 75 -13.18 -4.92 -4.04
C LYS A 75 -13.38 -5.60 -5.40
N GLU A 76 -14.61 -5.60 -5.92
CA GLU A 76 -14.90 -6.18 -7.24
C GLU A 76 -14.07 -5.50 -8.35
N TYR A 77 -13.92 -4.18 -8.32
CA TYR A 77 -13.08 -3.47 -9.29
C TYR A 77 -11.60 -3.83 -9.13
N HIS A 78 -11.11 -3.95 -7.89
CA HIS A 78 -9.75 -4.39 -7.67
C HIS A 78 -9.50 -5.83 -8.15
N ASP A 79 -10.44 -6.74 -7.87
CA ASP A 79 -10.39 -8.13 -8.34
C ASP A 79 -10.42 -8.21 -9.89
N ASN A 80 -10.96 -7.18 -10.57
CA ASN A 80 -10.90 -7.03 -12.03
C ASN A 80 -9.60 -6.37 -12.56
N GLY A 81 -8.61 -6.16 -11.70
CA GLY A 81 -7.28 -5.65 -12.07
C GLY A 81 -7.11 -4.13 -11.96
N TYR A 82 -8.05 -3.41 -11.35
CA TYR A 82 -7.89 -1.98 -11.12
C TYR A 82 -7.14 -1.68 -9.82
N GLU A 83 -6.27 -0.69 -9.83
CA GLU A 83 -5.61 -0.20 -8.62
C GLU A 83 -6.60 0.53 -7.71
N TYR A 84 -6.42 0.39 -6.40
CA TYR A 84 -7.23 1.10 -5.41
C TYR A 84 -7.15 2.62 -5.58
N SER A 85 -5.97 3.15 -5.93
CA SER A 85 -5.71 4.57 -6.22
C SER A 85 -6.61 5.07 -7.36
N LEU A 86 -6.58 4.38 -8.50
CA LEU A 86 -7.35 4.70 -9.70
C LEU A 86 -8.86 4.67 -9.42
N ILE A 87 -9.33 3.69 -8.64
CA ILE A 87 -10.73 3.61 -8.23
C ILE A 87 -11.15 4.86 -7.46
N ALA A 88 -10.33 5.30 -6.51
CA ALA A 88 -10.63 6.48 -5.71
C ALA A 88 -10.60 7.78 -6.53
N ASP A 89 -9.65 7.90 -7.46
CA ASP A 89 -9.53 9.06 -8.36
C ASP A 89 -10.74 9.17 -9.30
N ALA A 90 -11.19 8.06 -9.87
CA ALA A 90 -12.33 8.05 -10.78
C ALA A 90 -13.66 8.32 -10.07
N VAL A 91 -13.81 7.89 -8.81
CA VAL A 91 -14.97 8.26 -7.99
C VAL A 91 -14.98 9.76 -7.70
N GLU A 92 -13.84 10.32 -7.31
CA GLU A 92 -13.68 11.77 -7.08
C GLU A 92 -14.01 12.56 -8.35
N TYR A 93 -13.45 12.18 -9.48
CA TYR A 93 -13.72 12.82 -10.77
C TYR A 93 -15.19 12.71 -11.18
N GLY A 94 -15.79 11.53 -11.07
CA GLY A 94 -17.20 11.33 -11.42
C GLY A 94 -18.14 12.21 -10.60
N LEU A 95 -17.83 12.44 -9.32
CA LEU A 95 -18.58 13.35 -8.44
C LEU A 95 -18.43 14.82 -8.83
N THR A 96 -17.27 15.21 -9.38
CA THR A 96 -17.07 16.59 -9.88
C THR A 96 -17.82 16.86 -11.19
N MET A 97 -18.00 15.84 -12.02
CA MET A 97 -18.61 15.98 -13.35
C MET A 97 -20.12 15.82 -13.35
N ASN A 98 -20.63 14.84 -12.59
CA ASN A 98 -22.05 14.61 -12.40
C ASN A 98 -22.33 14.77 -10.92
N ASP A 99 -23.22 15.70 -10.56
CA ASP A 99 -23.68 15.97 -9.19
C ASP A 99 -24.43 14.74 -8.62
N TYR A 100 -23.68 13.68 -8.34
CA TYR A 100 -24.19 12.34 -8.09
C TYR A 100 -24.67 12.23 -6.64
N GLY A 101 -25.89 12.69 -6.39
CA GLY A 101 -26.47 12.74 -5.05
C GLY A 101 -26.96 11.38 -4.48
N ASN A 102 -27.03 10.32 -5.28
CA ASN A 102 -27.68 9.05 -4.90
C ASN A 102 -26.70 7.89 -4.62
N PHE A 103 -25.50 8.20 -4.12
CA PHE A 103 -24.49 7.20 -3.74
C PHE A 103 -24.95 6.22 -2.64
N ASN A 104 -25.93 6.58 -1.82
CA ASN A 104 -26.48 5.67 -0.80
C ASN A 104 -27.21 4.46 -1.41
N LYS A 105 -27.85 4.62 -2.57
CA LYS A 105 -28.63 3.55 -3.23
C LYS A 105 -27.78 2.73 -4.19
N PHE A 106 -26.87 3.37 -4.91
CA PHE A 106 -26.14 2.76 -6.03
C PHE A 106 -24.64 2.58 -5.75
N GLY A 107 -24.15 3.10 -4.62
CA GLY A 107 -22.73 3.09 -4.27
C GLY A 107 -21.92 3.93 -5.25
N ILE A 108 -20.84 3.34 -5.75
CA ILE A 108 -19.90 3.95 -6.70
C ILE A 108 -19.97 3.30 -8.09
N ALA A 109 -21.13 2.78 -8.49
CA ALA A 109 -21.28 2.08 -9.77
C ALA A 109 -20.92 2.93 -10.99
N PHE A 110 -21.09 4.25 -10.89
CA PHE A 110 -20.73 5.23 -11.93
C PHE A 110 -19.22 5.30 -12.21
N PHE A 111 -18.37 4.72 -11.35
CA PHE A 111 -16.94 4.56 -11.56
C PHE A 111 -16.59 4.11 -12.98
N ARG A 112 -17.34 3.13 -13.51
CA ARG A 112 -17.06 2.52 -14.83
C ARG A 112 -17.14 3.51 -15.98
N THR A 113 -17.92 4.58 -15.84
CA THR A 113 -18.07 5.59 -16.87
C THR A 113 -16.82 6.47 -17.01
N TYR A 114 -16.09 6.68 -15.91
CA TYR A 114 -15.02 7.68 -15.83
C TYR A 114 -13.62 7.08 -15.77
N ILE A 115 -13.52 5.75 -15.68
CA ILE A 115 -12.24 5.09 -15.41
C ILE A 115 -11.21 5.32 -16.52
N ASP A 116 -11.63 5.26 -17.79
CA ASP A 116 -10.73 5.43 -18.93
C ASP A 116 -10.23 6.87 -19.02
N GLU A 117 -11.12 7.86 -18.83
CA GLU A 117 -10.77 9.28 -18.75
C GLU A 117 -9.76 9.55 -17.63
N VAL A 118 -10.00 9.00 -16.43
CA VAL A 118 -9.10 9.22 -15.29
C VAL A 118 -7.75 8.52 -15.50
N ARG A 119 -7.74 7.34 -16.13
CA ARG A 119 -6.50 6.65 -16.49
C ARG A 119 -5.67 7.49 -17.47
N GLU A 120 -6.29 8.08 -18.47
CA GLU A 120 -5.63 8.98 -19.41
C GLU A 120 -5.10 10.24 -18.69
N LEU A 121 -5.91 10.89 -17.86
CA LEU A 121 -5.50 12.06 -17.08
C LEU A 121 -4.32 11.76 -16.15
N ASN A 122 -4.35 10.62 -15.47
CA ASN A 122 -3.26 10.19 -14.60
C ASN A 122 -1.97 9.85 -15.38
N SER A 123 -2.09 9.42 -16.64
CA SER A 123 -0.95 9.16 -17.52
C SER A 123 -0.29 10.46 -18.02
N GLN A 124 -1.06 11.53 -18.14
CA GLN A 124 -0.59 12.86 -18.56
C GLN A 124 -0.08 13.72 -17.40
N ARG A 125 -0.40 13.36 -16.15
CA ARG A 125 0.08 14.09 -14.97
C ARG A 125 1.60 13.92 -14.84
N PRO A 126 2.37 15.03 -14.77
CA PRO A 126 3.79 14.91 -14.49
C PRO A 126 3.97 14.27 -13.11
N VAL A 127 4.84 13.27 -13.02
CA VAL A 127 5.17 12.63 -11.74
C VAL A 127 5.81 13.68 -10.83
N GLU A 128 5.04 14.20 -9.88
CA GLU A 128 5.56 15.08 -8.84
C GLU A 128 6.55 14.28 -8.00
N ARG A 129 7.85 14.44 -8.29
CA ARG A 129 8.90 13.92 -7.43
C ARG A 129 8.78 14.64 -6.11
N LYS A 130 8.38 13.92 -5.06
CA LYS A 130 8.37 14.47 -3.70
C LYS A 130 9.75 15.09 -3.45
N PRO A 131 9.82 16.37 -3.03
CA PRO A 131 11.11 16.98 -2.77
C PRO A 131 11.82 16.13 -1.72
N ILE A 132 13.09 15.81 -1.98
CA ILE A 132 13.94 15.11 -1.01
C ILE A 132 14.02 16.00 0.22
N VAL A 133 13.24 15.70 1.25
CA VAL A 133 13.27 16.42 2.52
C VAL A 133 14.54 16.01 3.24
N LYS A 134 15.66 16.69 2.94
CA LYS A 134 16.89 16.58 3.72
C LYS A 134 16.61 17.14 5.11
N ARG A 135 16.21 16.29 6.06
CA ARG A 135 16.08 16.68 7.46
C ARG A 135 17.47 16.91 8.04
N THR A 136 17.86 18.17 8.19
CA THR A 136 19.04 18.54 8.98
C THR A 136 18.70 18.34 10.46
N VAL A 137 19.32 17.34 11.09
CA VAL A 137 19.23 17.16 12.54
C VAL A 137 20.05 18.28 13.19
N LYS A 138 19.38 19.29 13.73
CA LYS A 138 20.06 20.33 14.52
C LYS A 138 20.58 19.70 15.81
N PHE A 139 21.88 19.76 16.03
CA PHE A 139 22.51 19.41 17.30
C PHE A 139 21.94 20.32 18.39
N VAL A 140 21.33 19.73 19.43
CA VAL A 140 20.89 20.46 20.63
C VAL A 140 21.95 20.24 21.70
N PRO A 141 22.72 21.27 22.09
CA PRO A 141 23.70 21.14 23.16
C PRO A 141 22.99 20.82 24.49
N GLY A 142 23.43 19.78 25.19
CA GLY A 142 22.93 19.43 26.53
C GLY A 142 22.11 18.14 26.65
N LYS A 143 21.75 17.49 25.54
CA LYS A 143 21.18 16.13 25.55
C LYS A 143 21.95 15.22 24.59
N GLY A 144 23.22 14.96 24.93
CA GLY A 144 24.04 14.01 24.18
C GLY A 144 23.61 12.55 24.43
N PRO A 145 23.63 11.68 23.41
CA PRO A 145 23.47 10.25 23.61
C PRO A 145 24.63 9.68 24.45
N LYS A 146 24.32 8.80 25.42
CA LYS A 146 25.24 8.20 26.40
C LYS A 146 26.27 7.21 25.83
N LYS A 147 26.68 7.31 24.56
CA LYS A 147 27.71 6.44 23.98
C LYS A 147 28.89 7.25 23.43
N PRO A 148 30.11 7.07 23.96
CA PRO A 148 31.30 7.72 23.45
C PRO A 148 31.73 7.02 22.16
N GLY A 149 31.87 7.77 21.07
CA GLY A 149 32.33 7.25 19.79
C GLY A 149 31.75 7.92 18.54
N LEU A 150 30.88 8.92 18.71
CA LEU A 150 30.04 9.43 17.63
C LEU A 150 30.02 10.96 17.57
N PHE A 151 31.21 11.55 17.55
CA PHE A 151 31.40 12.95 17.17
C PHE A 151 32.25 13.00 15.88
N GLY A 152 31.75 13.71 14.86
CA GLY A 152 32.55 14.10 13.70
C GLY A 152 32.52 13.21 12.46
N LYS A 153 31.54 12.30 12.30
CA LYS A 153 31.30 11.60 11.03
C LYS A 153 29.91 11.91 10.51
N GLU A 154 29.81 12.29 9.24
CA GLU A 154 28.56 12.24 8.48
C GLU A 154 27.97 10.83 8.61
N TRP A 155 26.71 10.76 9.01
CA TRP A 155 25.96 9.51 9.02
C TRP A 155 25.39 9.30 7.63
N ASP A 156 26.12 8.56 6.80
CA ASP A 156 25.50 7.87 5.66
C ASP A 156 24.70 6.69 6.20
N ILE A 157 23.43 6.97 6.47
CA ILE A 157 22.43 5.98 6.91
C ILE A 157 22.33 4.82 5.91
N GLU A 158 22.70 5.04 4.64
CA GLU A 158 22.78 4.02 3.58
C GLU A 158 23.74 2.86 3.92
N LYS A 159 24.77 3.07 4.75
CA LYS A 159 25.79 2.04 5.00
C LYS A 159 25.42 1.03 6.09
N GLU A 160 24.45 1.34 6.95
CA GLU A 160 23.96 0.44 8.01
C GLU A 160 22.53 -0.07 7.79
N LEU A 161 21.73 0.61 6.97
CA LEU A 161 20.54 0.02 6.35
C LEU A 161 21.01 -0.79 5.14
N GLY A 162 21.72 -1.89 5.41
CA GLY A 162 22.13 -2.84 4.39
C GLY A 162 20.96 -3.15 3.48
N ASP A 163 21.16 -2.90 2.19
CA ASP A 163 20.35 -3.34 1.07
C ASP A 163 18.88 -3.55 1.44
N LEU A 164 18.15 -2.45 1.71
CA LEU A 164 16.79 -2.41 1.23
C LEU A 164 16.93 -2.34 -0.28
N GLU A 165 17.14 -3.52 -0.89
CA GLU A 165 16.93 -3.76 -2.30
C GLU A 165 15.60 -3.10 -2.63
N ASP A 166 15.74 -2.00 -3.35
CA ASP A 166 14.70 -1.31 -4.06
C ASP A 166 14.16 -2.33 -5.06
N ASP A 167 13.18 -3.13 -4.65
CA ASP A 167 12.35 -3.96 -5.52
C ASP A 167 11.38 -3.08 -6.33
N GLY A 168 11.92 -1.96 -6.85
CA GLY A 168 11.42 -1.21 -7.98
C GLY A 168 11.23 -2.16 -9.14
N ALA A 169 10.03 -2.73 -9.20
CA ALA A 169 9.55 -3.52 -10.29
C ALA A 169 9.51 -2.63 -11.54
N ASP A 170 10.60 -2.68 -12.31
CA ASP A 170 10.64 -2.32 -13.72
C ASP A 170 9.64 -3.22 -14.46
N PHE A 171 8.41 -2.73 -14.67
CA PHE A 171 7.50 -3.28 -15.66
C PHE A 171 7.42 -2.37 -16.89
N TYR A 172 7.87 -2.94 -18.01
CA TYR A 172 7.70 -2.54 -19.41
C TYR A 172 8.43 -1.28 -19.92
N LYS A 173 9.61 -1.51 -20.51
CA LYS A 173 9.97 -0.92 -21.81
C LYS A 173 9.97 -2.05 -22.84
N GLY A 174 8.97 -2.05 -23.71
CA GLY A 174 8.98 -2.81 -24.94
C GLY A 174 9.83 -2.09 -25.98
N GLU A 175 10.63 -2.86 -26.71
CA GLU A 175 11.00 -2.57 -28.10
C GLU A 175 9.94 -3.17 -29.03
#